data_AF-A0ABC8EC45-F1
#
_entry.id   AF-A0ABC8EC45-F1
#
_cell.length_a   1.000
_cell.length_b   1.000
_cell.length_c   1.000
_cell.angle_alpha   90.00
_cell.angle_beta   90.00
_cell.angle_gamma   90.00
#
_symmetry.space_group_name_H-M   'P 1'
#
loop_
_entity.id
_entity.type
_entity.pdbx_description
1 polymer ?
#
loop_
_entity_poly.entity_id
_entity_poly.type
_entity_poly.pdbx_seq_one_letter_code
_entity_poly.pdbx_strand_id
1 'polypeptide(L)'
;MGDLSFESHKVYGMETKEDKLYIYLTSFVSDFTFEGDKIKTRFVDCVPVRLILNSDDYKFVDYSIPAEGMDFDEALKDLFPEKYHKIVKKYRDDYHKLYTENRSKLINWLKENRKNEDLVIEDI
;
A
#
# COMPACT_ATOMS: atom_id res chain seq x y z
N MET A 1 6.43 10.00 -10.32
CA MET A 1 5.46 8.95 -10.67
C MET A 1 6.04 8.12 -11.79
N GLY A 2 6.19 6.81 -11.57
CA GLY A 2 6.60 5.87 -12.62
C GLY A 2 5.60 5.80 -13.78
N ASP A 3 5.92 5.01 -14.79
CA ASP A 3 5.04 4.77 -15.93
C ASP A 3 3.84 3.88 -15.55
N LEU A 4 4.03 3.04 -14.53
CA LEU A 4 3.02 2.11 -14.05
C LEU A 4 3.14 1.96 -12.52
N SER A 5 2.00 2.02 -11.83
CA SER A 5 1.94 1.90 -10.38
C SER A 5 0.97 0.79 -9.99
N PHE A 6 1.34 0.03 -8.97
CA PHE A 6 0.46 -0.95 -8.33
C PHE A 6 0.40 -0.69 -6.84
N GLU A 7 -0.75 -0.99 -6.25
CA GLU A 7 -0.98 -0.93 -4.81
C GLU A 7 -1.45 -2.30 -4.33
N SER A 8 -0.92 -2.72 -3.18
CA SER A 8 -1.41 -3.85 -2.38
C SER A 8 -1.53 -3.41 -0.93
N HIS A 9 -2.37 -4.09 -0.16
CA HIS A 9 -2.59 -3.71 1.22
C HIS A 9 -2.90 -4.92 2.10
N LYS A 10 -2.67 -4.74 3.40
CA LYS A 10 -3.14 -5.64 4.45
C LYS A 10 -4.12 -4.89 5.34
N VAL A 11 -5.37 -5.35 5.37
CA VAL A 11 -6.38 -4.81 6.29
C VAL A 11 -6.23 -5.48 7.66
N TYR A 12 -6.10 -4.68 8.71
CA TYR A 12 -6.12 -5.13 10.11
C TYR A 12 -7.55 -5.25 10.64
N GLY A 13 -8.42 -4.36 10.19
CA GLY A 13 -9.85 -4.45 10.42
C GLY A 13 -10.56 -3.15 10.11
N MET A 14 -11.85 -3.13 10.44
CA MET A 14 -12.75 -2.04 10.10
C MET A 14 -13.69 -1.76 11.27
N GLU A 15 -14.15 -0.53 11.38
CA GLU A 15 -15.23 -0.17 12.30
C GLU A 15 -16.12 0.91 11.69
N THR A 16 -17.42 0.83 11.96
CA THR A 16 -18.38 1.87 11.55
C THR A 16 -18.77 2.69 12.78
N LYS A 17 -18.65 4.02 12.69
CA LYS A 17 -19.11 4.97 13.71
C LYS A 17 -19.49 6.29 13.06
N GLU A 18 -20.57 6.91 13.53
CA GLU A 18 -21.04 8.23 13.05
C GLU A 18 -21.15 8.30 11.51
N ASP A 19 -21.84 7.33 10.91
CA ASP A 19 -22.06 7.19 9.46
C ASP A 19 -20.78 7.11 8.60
N LYS A 20 -19.65 6.79 9.22
CA LYS A 20 -18.36 6.59 8.57
C LYS A 20 -17.81 5.19 8.81
N LEU A 21 -17.25 4.60 7.76
CA LEU A 21 -16.46 3.38 7.81
C LEU A 21 -14.97 3.75 7.92
N TYR A 22 -14.34 3.30 9.00
CA TYR A 22 -12.91 3.45 9.23
C TYR A 22 -12.24 2.11 8.91
N ILE A 23 -11.27 2.15 8.01
CA ILE A 23 -10.50 0.99 7.57
C ILE A 23 -9.06 1.21 8.01
N TYR A 24 -8.52 0.24 8.76
CA TYR A 24 -7.16 0.28 9.27
C TYR A 24 -6.33 -0.72 8.48
N LEU A 25 -5.36 -0.23 7.71
CA LEU A 25 -4.56 -1.05 6.83
C LEU A 25 -3.10 -0.63 6.81
N THR A 26 -2.24 -1.50 6.27
CA THR A 26 -0.95 -1.11 5.72
C THR A 26 -1.09 -1.07 4.22
N SER A 27 -0.79 0.07 3.60
CA SER A 27 -0.76 0.23 2.15
C SER A 27 0.67 0.11 1.66
N PHE A 28 0.82 -0.51 0.49
CA PHE A 28 2.10 -0.74 -0.16
C PHE A 28 2.00 -0.38 -1.63
N VAL A 29 2.74 0.67 -2.02
CA VAL A 29 2.75 1.19 -3.39
C VAL A 29 4.08 0.84 -4.05
N SER A 30 4.05 0.49 -5.32
CA SER A 30 5.25 0.30 -6.16
C SER A 30 5.08 0.97 -7.51
N ASP A 31 6.01 1.87 -7.82
CA ASP A 31 6.13 2.52 -9.12
C ASP A 31 7.22 1.84 -9.93
N PHE A 32 6.90 1.50 -11.17
CA PHE A 32 7.81 0.91 -12.15
C PHE A 32 8.05 1.88 -13.30
N THR A 33 9.24 1.87 -13.87
CA THR A 33 9.62 2.68 -15.05
C THR A 33 10.23 1.77 -16.11
N PHE A 34 9.90 2.04 -17.36
CA PHE A 34 10.46 1.32 -18.51
C PHE A 34 11.72 2.05 -19.01
N GLU A 35 12.84 1.34 -19.09
CA GLU A 35 14.10 1.83 -19.62
C GLU A 35 14.58 0.89 -20.72
N GLY A 36 14.13 1.14 -21.95
CA GLY A 36 14.39 0.23 -23.08
C GLY A 36 13.70 -1.11 -22.86
N ASP A 37 14.48 -2.18 -22.80
CA ASP A 37 14.05 -3.56 -22.53
C ASP A 37 14.01 -3.90 -21.03
N LYS A 38 14.25 -2.91 -20.16
CA LYS A 38 14.27 -3.11 -18.71
C LYS A 38 13.08 -2.46 -18.04
N ILE A 39 12.66 -3.09 -16.95
CA ILE A 39 11.71 -2.51 -15.99
C ILE A 39 12.44 -2.35 -14.67
N LYS A 40 12.45 -1.13 -14.16
CA LYS A 40 13.06 -0.81 -12.87
C LYS A 40 12.00 -0.40 -11.87
N THR A 41 12.18 -0.85 -10.63
CA THR A 41 11.46 -0.29 -9.49
C THR A 41 11.99 1.12 -9.23
N ARG A 42 11.15 2.13 -9.41
CA ARG A 42 11.51 3.54 -9.21
C ARG A 42 11.26 3.99 -7.78
N PHE A 43 10.15 3.56 -7.21
CA PHE A 43 9.71 3.97 -5.89
C PHE A 43 8.88 2.87 -5.26
N VAL A 44 9.08 2.67 -3.96
CA VAL A 44 8.25 1.82 -3.14
C VAL A 44 7.94 2.56 -1.84
N ASP A 45 6.73 2.39 -1.35
CA ASP A 45 6.35 2.89 -0.03
C ASP A 45 5.49 1.86 0.69
N CYS A 46 5.65 1.80 2.00
CA CYS A 46 4.94 0.88 2.88
C CYS A 46 4.58 1.64 4.14
N VAL A 47 3.30 1.98 4.30
CA VAL A 47 2.84 2.87 5.37
C VAL A 47 1.55 2.36 6.02
N PRO A 48 1.42 2.46 7.35
CA PRO A 48 0.14 2.35 8.03
C PRO A 48 -0.79 3.49 7.58
N VAL A 49 -2.03 3.15 7.25
CA VAL A 49 -3.06 4.08 6.78
C VAL A 49 -4.36 3.84 7.54
N ARG A 50 -5.00 4.93 7.95
CA ARG A 50 -6.44 4.93 8.27
C ARG A 50 -7.17 5.54 7.09
N LEU A 51 -8.01 4.76 6.42
CA LEU A 51 -8.89 5.21 5.36
C LEU A 51 -10.29 5.41 5.92
N ILE A 52 -10.94 6.51 5.56
CA ILE A 52 -12.29 6.87 6.00
C ILE A 52 -13.17 6.97 4.77
N LEU A 53 -14.26 6.21 4.77
CA LEU A 53 -15.30 6.23 3.74
C LEU A 53 -16.64 6.57 4.40
N ASN A 54 -17.59 7.07 3.62
CA ASN A 54 -18.99 7.08 4.05
C ASN A 54 -19.49 5.63 4.22
N SER A 55 -20.31 5.35 5.23
CA SER A 55 -20.77 3.97 5.46
C SER A 55 -21.90 3.51 4.53
N ASP A 56 -22.62 4.45 3.91
CA ASP A 56 -23.79 4.17 3.05
C ASP A 56 -23.39 3.93 1.59
N ASP A 57 -22.49 4.75 1.05
CA ASP A 57 -22.10 4.73 -0.36
C ASP A 57 -20.61 4.47 -0.59
N TYR A 58 -19.83 4.28 0.49
CA TYR A 58 -18.38 4.01 0.45
C TYR A 58 -17.56 5.07 -0.29
N LYS A 59 -18.10 6.28 -0.50
CA LYS A 59 -17.32 7.36 -1.07
C LYS A 59 -16.19 7.73 -0.14
N PHE A 60 -15.06 8.03 -0.75
CA PHE A 60 -13.88 8.53 -0.05
C PHE A 60 -14.22 9.80 0.74
N VAL A 61 -13.82 9.82 2.01
CA VAL A 61 -13.93 10.98 2.89
C VAL A 61 -12.56 11.55 3.17
N ASP A 62 -11.65 10.72 3.70
CA ASP A 62 -10.32 11.16 4.10
C ASP A 62 -9.37 9.96 4.27
N TYR A 63 -8.07 10.24 4.34
CA TYR A 63 -7.08 9.28 4.84
C TYR A 63 -6.05 9.97 5.73
N SER A 64 -5.39 9.20 6.58
CA SER A 64 -4.28 9.70 7.38
C SER A 64 -3.19 8.65 7.53
N ILE A 65 -1.94 9.11 7.60
CA ILE A 65 -0.74 8.32 7.88
C ILE A 65 -0.11 8.81 9.19
N PRO A 66 0.61 7.96 9.94
CA PRO A 66 1.34 8.41 11.11
C PRO A 66 2.45 9.39 10.69
N ALA A 67 2.68 10.42 11.50
CA ALA A 67 3.81 11.32 11.29
C ALA A 67 5.14 10.56 11.32
N GLU A 68 6.06 10.93 10.44
CA GLU A 68 7.38 10.32 10.36
C GLU A 68 8.34 10.89 11.43
N GLY A 69 9.39 10.13 11.75
CA GLY A 69 10.45 10.56 12.66
C GLY A 69 10.38 9.92 14.05
N MET A 70 10.97 10.59 15.05
CA MET A 70 11.15 10.04 16.40
C MET A 70 9.82 9.73 17.11
N ASP A 71 8.73 10.38 16.72
CA ASP A 71 7.41 10.24 17.35
C ASP A 71 6.47 9.26 16.63
N PHE A 72 6.98 8.48 15.66
CA PHE A 72 6.18 7.57 14.83
C PHE A 72 5.31 6.60 15.65
N ASP A 73 5.86 6.08 16.74
CA ASP A 73 5.19 5.11 17.61
C ASP A 73 3.97 5.71 18.33
N GLU A 74 4.03 7.00 18.72
CA GLU A 74 2.90 7.70 19.32
C GLU A 74 1.88 8.12 18.26
N ALA A 75 2.34 8.64 17.12
CA ALA A 75 1.47 8.98 16.00
C ALA A 75 0.66 7.77 15.50
N LEU A 76 1.27 6.58 15.52
CA LEU A 76 0.60 5.32 15.17
C LEU A 76 -0.45 4.91 16.21
N LYS A 77 -0.24 5.19 17.50
CA LYS A 77 -1.23 4.94 18.55
C LYS A 77 -2.42 5.89 18.48
N ASP A 78 -2.17 7.16 18.14
CA ASP A 78 -3.23 8.15 17.97
C ASP A 78 -4.12 7.85 16.76
N LEU A 79 -3.53 7.24 15.74
CA LEU A 79 -4.23 6.96 14.49
C LEU A 79 -5.04 5.64 14.52
N PHE A 80 -4.52 4.60 15.19
CA PHE A 80 -5.11 3.26 15.21
C PHE A 80 -5.78 2.94 16.55
N PRO A 81 -6.90 2.19 16.57
CA PRO A 81 -7.45 1.61 17.78
C PRO A 81 -6.43 0.73 18.53
N GLU A 82 -6.49 0.74 19.87
CA GLU A 82 -5.55 0.03 20.75
C GLU A 82 -5.40 -1.46 20.40
N LYS A 83 -6.49 -2.11 20.02
CA LYS A 83 -6.52 -3.52 19.58
C LYS A 83 -5.57 -3.83 18.42
N TYR A 84 -5.18 -2.82 17.62
CA TYR A 84 -4.27 -2.99 16.48
C TYR A 84 -2.83 -2.54 16.76
N HIS A 85 -2.54 -1.82 17.85
CA HIS A 85 -1.22 -1.22 18.09
C HIS A 85 -0.08 -2.25 18.00
N LYS A 86 -0.25 -3.43 18.58
CA LYS A 86 0.79 -4.49 18.56
C LYS A 86 1.06 -5.04 17.17
N ILE A 87 0.03 -5.18 16.33
CA ILE A 87 0.17 -5.77 15.00
C ILE A 87 0.65 -4.73 13.98
N VAL A 88 0.16 -3.49 14.05
CA VAL A 88 0.53 -2.45 13.10
C VAL A 88 1.95 -1.92 13.30
N LYS A 89 2.52 -1.99 14.52
CA LYS A 89 3.97 -1.74 14.74
C LYS A 89 4.88 -2.65 13.92
N LYS A 90 4.37 -3.80 13.49
CA LYS A 90 5.07 -4.76 12.64
C LYS A 90 4.70 -4.64 11.16
N TYR A 91 4.19 -3.48 10.72
CA TYR A 91 3.77 -3.29 9.32
C TYR A 91 4.88 -3.61 8.31
N ARG A 92 6.16 -3.42 8.68
CA ARG A 92 7.31 -3.74 7.83
C ARG A 92 7.49 -5.25 7.61
N ASP A 93 6.98 -6.11 8.49
CA ASP A 93 6.99 -7.56 8.29
C ASP A 93 6.14 -7.96 7.07
N ASP A 94 5.19 -7.11 6.67
CA ASP A 94 4.34 -7.34 5.49
C ASP A 94 5.02 -6.91 4.17
N TYR A 95 6.16 -6.21 4.22
CA TYR A 95 6.84 -5.63 3.05
C TYR A 95 7.08 -6.65 1.94
N HIS A 96 7.72 -7.79 2.24
CA HIS A 96 8.09 -8.77 1.21
C HIS A 96 6.87 -9.40 0.55
N LYS A 97 5.82 -9.67 1.33
CA LYS A 97 4.57 -10.22 0.82
C LYS A 97 3.90 -9.22 -0.12
N LEU A 98 3.72 -7.99 0.34
CA LEU A 98 3.03 -6.94 -0.42
C LEU A 98 3.79 -6.52 -1.68
N TYR A 99 5.13 -6.47 -1.63
CA TYR A 99 5.98 -6.26 -2.81
C TYR A 99 5.83 -7.39 -3.83
N THR A 100 5.80 -8.64 -3.37
CA THR A 100 5.60 -9.80 -4.26
C THR A 100 4.22 -9.76 -4.93
N GLU A 101 3.18 -9.31 -4.23
CA GLU A 101 1.86 -9.10 -4.81
C GLU A 101 1.88 -8.04 -5.91
N ASN A 102 2.53 -6.89 -5.68
CA ASN A 102 2.66 -5.84 -6.68
C ASN A 102 3.47 -6.29 -7.90
N ARG A 103 4.55 -7.05 -7.70
CA ARG A 103 5.31 -7.67 -8.80
C ARG A 103 4.47 -8.66 -9.61
N SER A 104 3.63 -9.44 -8.94
CA SER A 104 2.72 -10.36 -9.63
C SER A 104 1.70 -9.61 -10.50
N LYS A 105 1.18 -8.48 -10.00
CA LYS A 105 0.30 -7.58 -10.77
C LYS A 105 1.00 -7.00 -11.99
N LEU A 106 2.25 -6.55 -11.83
CA LEU A 106 3.08 -6.11 -12.96
C LEU A 106 3.24 -7.21 -14.01
N ILE A 107 3.65 -8.41 -13.61
CA ILE A 107 3.85 -9.55 -14.52
C ILE A 107 2.55 -9.87 -15.28
N ASN A 108 1.40 -9.85 -14.61
CA ASN A 108 0.11 -10.09 -15.26
C ASN A 108 -0.24 -8.98 -16.25
N TRP A 109 -0.05 -7.72 -15.86
CA TRP A 109 -0.28 -6.58 -16.75
C TRP A 109 0.60 -6.64 -18.01
N LEU A 110 1.88 -7.03 -17.87
CA LEU A 110 2.80 -7.20 -19.01
C LEU A 110 2.33 -8.30 -19.97
N LYS A 111 1.87 -9.45 -19.44
CA LYS A 111 1.33 -10.54 -20.27
C LYS A 111 0.12 -10.09 -21.08
N GLU A 112 -0.72 -9.25 -20.50
CA GLU A 112 -1.95 -8.76 -21.15
C GLU A 112 -1.66 -7.65 -22.17
N ASN A 113 -0.74 -6.73 -21.85
CA ASN A 113 -0.58 -5.45 -22.57
C ASN A 113 0.69 -5.33 -23.41
N ARG A 114 1.75 -6.11 -23.11
CA ARG A 114 3.07 -6.05 -23.75
C ARG A 114 3.51 -7.39 -24.37
N LYS A 115 2.58 -8.35 -24.46
CA LYS A 115 2.70 -9.71 -25.05
C LYS A 115 4.08 -10.04 -25.65
N ASN A 116 4.84 -10.89 -24.96
CA ASN A 116 6.10 -11.48 -25.43
C ASN A 116 7.27 -10.50 -25.70
N GLU A 117 7.29 -9.32 -25.09
CA GLU A 117 8.53 -8.56 -24.96
C GLU A 117 9.44 -9.24 -23.91
N ASP A 118 10.70 -9.52 -24.28
CA ASP A 118 11.74 -10.07 -23.40
C ASP A 118 12.19 -8.98 -22.39
N LEU A 119 11.31 -8.63 -21.46
CA LEU A 119 11.57 -7.58 -20.47
C LEU A 119 12.22 -8.15 -19.22
N VAL A 120 13.29 -7.51 -18.76
CA VAL A 120 13.98 -7.87 -17.52
C VAL A 120 13.53 -6.95 -16.39
N ILE A 121 12.99 -7.54 -15.31
CA ILE A 121 12.65 -6.81 -14.08
C ILE A 121 13.89 -6.75 -13.19
N GLU A 122 14.44 -5.56 -12.99
CA GLU A 122 15.53 -5.29 -12.05
C GLU A 122 14.98 -4.80 -10.71
N ASP A 123 15.27 -5.55 -9.64
CA ASP A 123 14.99 -5.15 -8.26
C ASP A 123 16.07 -4.17 -7.74
N ILE A 124 15.73 -3.36 -6.74
CA ILE A 124 16.66 -2.45 -6.02
C ILE A 124 17.46 -3.24 -4.98
#